data_AF-A0A2M9KLE3-F1
#
_entry.id   AF-A0A2M9KLE3-F1
#
_cell.length_a   1.000
_cell.length_b   1.000
_cell.length_c   1.000
_cell.angle_alpha   90.00
_cell.angle_beta   90.00
_cell.angle_gamma   90.00
#
_symmetry.space_group_name_H-M   'P 1'
#
loop_
_entity.id
_entity.type
_entity.pdbx_description
1 polymer ?
#
loop_
_entity_poly.entity_id
_entity_poly.type
_entity_poly.pdbx_seq_one_letter_code
_entity_poly.pdbx_strand_id
1 'polypeptide(L)'
;MSPHAALRPQPTPLPTPAPLPAPTRAPARPTTAAALHSVSAVTAVLLGLVAIGAMIHEPVLIPPLAASAALVHSAPTLPLAQPRGVIVGHLVGAAVGYAVLAAAGGSAWAAAVAAGVTLALNMVARTPHSPAVATAVIIVLQAPAPDRFVPLLFGSTVLLVLTGFAASRVRRGAPRYPAYWW
;
A
#
# COMPACT_ATOMS: atom_id res chain seq x y z
N MET A 1 -46.57 55.74 -18.19
CA MET A 1 -46.63 54.44 -18.88
C MET A 1 -45.39 53.64 -18.47
N SER A 2 -45.54 52.65 -17.59
CA SER A 2 -44.49 51.67 -17.24
C SER A 2 -45.12 50.29 -17.18
N PRO A 3 -44.66 49.29 -17.95
CA PRO A 3 -45.23 47.95 -17.90
C PRO A 3 -44.64 47.14 -16.75
N HIS A 4 -45.52 46.47 -16.01
CA HIS A 4 -45.21 45.51 -14.96
C HIS A 4 -44.39 44.33 -15.51
N ALA A 5 -43.18 44.14 -15.00
CA ALA A 5 -42.40 42.93 -15.20
C ALA A 5 -42.92 41.82 -14.26
N ALA A 6 -43.57 40.80 -14.82
CA ALA A 6 -44.03 39.64 -14.07
C ALA A 6 -42.84 38.76 -13.64
N LEU A 7 -42.66 38.62 -12.32
CA LEU A 7 -41.70 37.70 -11.70
C LEU A 7 -42.09 36.25 -12.03
N ARG A 8 -41.24 35.54 -12.78
CA ARG A 8 -41.40 34.10 -12.98
C ARG A 8 -41.08 33.35 -11.68
N PRO A 9 -41.91 32.41 -11.23
CA PRO A 9 -41.62 31.59 -10.06
C PRO A 9 -40.41 30.69 -10.33
N GLN A 10 -39.45 30.68 -9.39
CA GLN A 10 -38.30 29.79 -9.42
C GLN A 10 -38.74 28.33 -9.24
N PRO A 11 -38.19 27.37 -10.01
CA PRO A 11 -38.51 25.96 -9.83
C PRO A 11 -38.02 25.47 -8.46
N THR A 12 -38.90 24.81 -7.71
CA THR A 12 -38.58 24.17 -6.43
C THR A 12 -37.44 23.17 -6.62
N PRO A 13 -36.35 23.24 -5.82
CA PRO A 13 -35.27 22.25 -5.89
C PRO A 13 -35.82 20.85 -5.62
N LEU A 14 -35.52 19.89 -6.50
CA LEU A 14 -35.91 18.50 -6.29
C LEU A 14 -35.19 17.95 -5.04
N PRO A 15 -35.88 17.16 -4.20
CA PRO A 15 -35.25 16.50 -3.06
C PRO A 15 -34.06 15.67 -3.52
N THR A 16 -32.90 15.84 -2.88
CA THR A 16 -31.73 14.98 -3.15
C THR A 16 -32.08 13.55 -2.73
N PRO A 17 -31.92 12.55 -3.61
CA PRO A 17 -32.20 11.16 -3.26
C PRO A 17 -31.39 10.75 -2.04
N ALA A 18 -32.03 10.09 -1.07
CA ALA A 18 -31.34 9.56 0.09
C ALA A 18 -30.22 8.59 -0.37
N PRO A 19 -29.02 8.63 0.24
CA PRO A 19 -27.94 7.71 -0.10
C PRO A 19 -28.41 6.26 0.02
N LEU A 20 -28.15 5.45 -1.01
CA LEU A 20 -28.47 4.03 -0.97
C LEU A 20 -27.70 3.36 0.20
N PRO A 21 -28.35 2.46 0.96
CA PRO A 21 -27.69 1.74 2.04
C PRO A 21 -26.50 0.95 1.50
N ALA A 22 -25.38 1.00 2.21
CA ALA A 22 -24.17 0.28 1.83
C ALA A 22 -24.44 -1.23 1.71
N PRO A 23 -23.87 -1.92 0.72
CA PRO A 23 -24.08 -3.35 0.54
C PRO A 23 -23.60 -4.12 1.78
N THR A 24 -24.46 -5.00 2.30
CA THR A 24 -24.21 -5.79 3.51
C THR A 24 -23.53 -7.14 3.26
N ARG A 25 -23.32 -7.49 1.99
CA ARG A 25 -22.73 -8.77 1.58
C ARG A 25 -21.25 -8.60 1.22
N ALA A 26 -20.47 -9.63 1.52
CA ALA A 26 -19.08 -9.71 1.09
C ALA A 26 -18.96 -9.63 -0.45
N PRO A 27 -17.86 -9.07 -0.98
CA PRO A 27 -17.61 -9.04 -2.42
C PRO A 27 -17.62 -10.44 -3.05
N ALA A 28 -17.97 -10.50 -4.34
CA ALA A 28 -17.92 -11.73 -5.10
C ALA A 28 -16.48 -12.30 -5.12
N ARG A 29 -16.38 -13.64 -5.11
CA ARG A 29 -15.08 -14.32 -5.21
C ARG A 29 -14.40 -13.97 -6.53
N PRO A 30 -13.06 -13.84 -6.55
CA PRO A 30 -12.34 -13.73 -7.81
C PRO A 30 -12.53 -15.01 -8.64
N THR A 31 -12.46 -14.87 -9.97
CA THR A 31 -12.45 -16.03 -10.86
C THR A 31 -11.21 -16.89 -10.57
N THR A 32 -11.30 -18.21 -10.80
CA THR A 32 -10.17 -19.13 -10.59
C THR A 32 -8.93 -18.71 -11.38
N ALA A 33 -9.13 -18.26 -12.63
CA ALA A 33 -8.08 -17.70 -13.46
C ALA A 33 -7.43 -16.47 -12.79
N ALA A 34 -8.22 -15.48 -12.33
CA ALA A 34 -7.68 -14.30 -11.65
C ALA A 34 -6.92 -14.65 -10.36
N ALA A 35 -7.42 -15.64 -9.60
CA ALA A 35 -6.76 -16.12 -8.39
C ALA A 35 -5.40 -16.78 -8.71
N LEU A 36 -5.36 -17.73 -9.65
CA LEU A 36 -4.13 -18.39 -10.09
C LEU A 36 -3.08 -17.40 -10.59
N HIS A 37 -3.52 -16.40 -11.35
CA HIS A 37 -2.65 -15.32 -11.84
C HIS A 37 -2.07 -14.45 -10.73
N SER A 38 -2.87 -14.08 -9.73
CA SER A 38 -2.40 -13.30 -8.59
C SER A 38 -1.41 -14.12 -7.76
N VAL A 39 -1.75 -15.38 -7.47
CA VAL A 39 -0.87 -16.29 -6.71
C VAL A 39 0.45 -16.52 -7.43
N SER A 40 0.42 -16.86 -8.73
CA SER A 40 1.65 -17.06 -9.51
C SER A 40 2.53 -15.80 -9.56
N ALA A 41 1.93 -14.62 -9.74
CA ALA A 41 2.69 -13.36 -9.77
C ALA A 41 3.34 -13.03 -8.42
N VAL A 42 2.60 -13.19 -7.31
CA VAL A 42 3.14 -13.02 -5.95
C VAL A 42 4.26 -14.02 -5.73
N THR A 43 4.03 -15.31 -5.95
CA THR A 43 5.05 -16.34 -5.74
C THR A 43 6.30 -16.06 -6.57
N ALA A 44 6.15 -15.67 -7.84
CA ALA A 44 7.29 -15.35 -8.69
C ALA A 44 8.12 -14.17 -8.16
N VAL A 45 7.49 -13.07 -7.72
CA VAL A 45 8.25 -11.93 -7.18
C VAL A 45 8.90 -12.25 -5.83
N LEU A 46 8.24 -13.03 -4.97
CA LEU A 46 8.83 -13.46 -3.70
C LEU A 46 10.03 -14.39 -3.91
N LEU A 47 9.94 -15.34 -4.84
CA LEU A 47 11.06 -16.17 -5.23
C LEU A 47 12.20 -15.33 -5.84
N GLY A 48 11.87 -14.31 -6.61
CA GLY A 48 12.84 -13.34 -7.13
C GLY A 48 13.59 -12.60 -6.02
N LEU A 49 12.88 -12.10 -4.99
CA LEU A 49 13.49 -11.48 -3.82
C LEU A 49 14.40 -12.46 -3.06
N VAL A 50 13.97 -13.72 -2.90
CA VAL A 50 14.78 -14.77 -2.27
C VAL A 50 16.04 -15.06 -3.08
N ALA A 51 15.92 -15.18 -4.41
CA ALA A 51 17.06 -15.43 -5.29
C ALA A 51 18.08 -14.28 -5.23
N ILE A 52 17.61 -13.03 -5.27
CA ILE A 52 18.48 -11.85 -5.09
C ILE A 52 19.19 -11.92 -3.74
N GLY A 53 18.44 -12.15 -2.66
CA GLY A 53 19.00 -12.27 -1.31
C GLY A 53 20.03 -13.39 -1.17
N ALA A 54 19.79 -14.54 -1.78
CA ALA A 54 20.72 -15.66 -1.80
C ALA A 54 22.03 -15.32 -2.53
N MET A 55 21.95 -14.55 -3.62
CA MET A 55 23.13 -14.14 -4.41
C MET A 55 24.01 -13.11 -3.69
N ILE A 56 23.42 -12.27 -2.83
CA ILE A 56 24.13 -11.22 -2.09
C ILE A 56 24.33 -11.56 -0.60
N HIS A 57 23.92 -12.75 -0.18
CA HIS A 57 23.96 -13.22 1.21
C HIS A 57 23.21 -12.33 2.23
N GLU A 58 22.08 -11.74 1.82
CA GLU A 58 21.25 -10.89 2.69
C GLU A 58 19.78 -11.35 2.70
N PRO A 59 19.05 -11.25 3.83
CA PRO A 59 17.64 -11.61 3.91
C PRO A 59 16.75 -10.52 3.31
N VAL A 60 16.68 -10.50 1.97
CA VAL A 60 15.90 -9.49 1.21
C VAL A 60 14.39 -9.70 1.35
N LEU A 61 13.92 -10.95 1.43
CA LEU A 61 12.51 -11.24 1.69
C LEU A 61 12.20 -11.10 3.18
N ILE A 62 11.43 -10.06 3.53
CA ILE A 62 10.86 -9.90 4.87
C ILE A 62 9.32 -9.98 4.85
N PRO A 63 8.65 -10.34 5.97
CA PRO A 63 7.19 -10.45 6.01
C PRO A 63 6.43 -9.20 5.52
N PRO A 64 6.86 -7.95 5.82
CA PRO A 64 6.24 -6.75 5.26
C PRO A 64 6.26 -6.71 3.73
N LEU A 65 7.37 -7.08 3.09
CA LEU A 65 7.48 -7.10 1.63
C LEU A 65 6.58 -8.19 1.01
N ALA A 66 6.43 -9.34 1.69
CA ALA A 66 5.49 -10.37 1.28
C ALA A 66 4.03 -9.87 1.29
N ALA A 67 3.64 -9.15 2.35
CA ALA A 67 2.32 -8.52 2.45
C ALA A 67 2.11 -7.45 1.38
N SER A 68 3.13 -6.62 1.08
CA SER A 68 3.09 -5.62 0.01
C SER A 68 2.93 -6.27 -1.37
N ALA A 69 3.67 -7.34 -1.64
CA ALA A 69 3.54 -8.10 -2.88
C ALA A 69 2.12 -8.66 -3.06
N ALA A 70 1.53 -9.21 -2.00
CA ALA A 70 0.17 -9.70 -1.99
C ALA A 70 -0.82 -8.58 -2.33
N LEU A 71 -0.71 -7.40 -1.72
CA LEU A 71 -1.57 -6.25 -2.01
C LEU A 71 -1.45 -5.78 -3.47
N VAL A 72 -0.22 -5.59 -3.96
CA VAL A 72 0.06 -5.10 -5.31
C VAL A 72 -0.53 -6.02 -6.38
N HIS A 73 -0.49 -7.35 -6.18
CA HIS A 73 -0.92 -8.30 -7.21
C HIS A 73 -2.35 -8.81 -7.03
N SER A 74 -2.91 -8.82 -5.81
CA SER A 74 -4.29 -9.26 -5.56
C SER A 74 -5.30 -8.13 -5.56
N ALA A 75 -4.88 -6.90 -5.24
CA ALA A 75 -5.76 -5.74 -5.14
C ALA A 75 -5.09 -4.45 -5.67
N PRO A 76 -4.62 -4.43 -6.94
CA PRO A 76 -3.79 -3.35 -7.52
C PRO A 76 -4.48 -1.98 -7.57
N THR A 77 -5.80 -1.93 -7.48
CA THR A 77 -6.57 -0.67 -7.55
C THR A 77 -6.75 -0.01 -6.20
N LEU A 78 -6.43 -0.69 -5.09
CA LEU A 78 -6.61 -0.12 -3.77
C LEU A 78 -5.57 0.97 -3.50
N PRO A 79 -5.92 2.04 -2.76
CA PRO A 79 -4.98 3.06 -2.33
C PRO A 79 -3.75 2.48 -1.63
N LEU A 80 -3.95 1.41 -0.86
CA LEU A 80 -2.91 0.69 -0.10
C LEU A 80 -1.83 0.04 -0.98
N ALA A 81 -2.18 -0.28 -2.22
CA ALA A 81 -1.30 -0.97 -3.17
C ALA A 81 -0.53 0.01 -4.06
N GLN A 82 -0.85 1.31 -4.06
CA GLN A 82 -0.25 2.25 -5.02
C GLN A 82 1.24 2.49 -4.77
N PRO A 83 2.02 2.81 -5.82
CA PRO A 83 3.49 2.91 -5.74
C PRO A 83 3.98 3.85 -4.66
N ARG A 84 3.33 5.03 -4.52
CA ARG A 84 3.66 5.99 -3.48
C ARG A 84 3.46 5.41 -2.09
N GLY A 85 2.34 4.71 -1.85
CA GLY A 85 2.09 4.02 -0.59
C GLY A 85 3.14 2.96 -0.30
N VAL A 86 3.44 2.10 -1.27
CA VAL A 86 4.43 1.02 -1.13
C VAL A 86 5.82 1.60 -0.80
N ILE A 87 6.35 2.48 -1.64
CA ILE A 87 7.72 2.98 -1.50
C ILE A 87 7.83 3.93 -0.30
N VAL A 88 7.07 5.03 -0.30
CA VAL A 88 7.18 6.06 0.74
C VAL A 88 6.73 5.52 2.08
N GLY A 89 5.67 4.70 2.11
CA GLY A 89 5.19 4.10 3.35
C GLY A 89 6.28 3.28 4.03
N HIS A 90 6.93 2.37 3.30
CA HIS A 90 8.03 1.56 3.85
C HIS A 90 9.22 2.42 4.30
N LEU A 91 9.57 3.48 3.57
CA LEU A 91 10.65 4.39 3.98
C LEU A 91 10.29 5.19 5.24
N VAL A 92 9.04 5.64 5.38
CA VAL A 92 8.54 6.25 6.62
C VAL A 92 8.60 5.27 7.77
N GLY A 93 8.13 4.03 7.57
CA GLY A 93 8.22 2.97 8.57
C GLY A 93 9.66 2.65 8.97
N ALA A 94 10.59 2.68 8.01
CA ALA A 94 12.00 2.51 8.29
C ALA A 94 12.58 3.65 9.13
N ALA A 95 12.33 4.89 8.73
CA ALA A 95 12.79 6.07 9.46
C ALA A 95 12.24 6.10 10.90
N VAL A 96 10.95 5.85 11.08
CA VAL A 96 10.32 5.78 12.41
C VAL A 96 10.88 4.61 13.23
N GLY A 97 10.99 3.42 12.64
CA GLY A 97 11.53 2.24 13.31
C GLY A 97 12.94 2.49 13.86
N TYR A 98 13.84 3.03 13.06
CA TYR A 98 15.20 3.35 13.49
C TYR A 98 15.25 4.50 14.50
N ALA A 99 14.42 5.54 14.33
CA ALA A 99 14.35 6.64 15.29
C ALA A 99 13.89 6.16 16.68
N VAL A 100 12.86 5.32 16.72
CA VAL A 100 12.35 4.74 17.97
C VAL A 100 13.34 3.76 18.58
N LEU A 101 13.96 2.88 17.77
CA LEU A 101 15.01 1.98 18.23
C LEU A 101 16.17 2.74 18.87
N ALA A 102 16.61 3.85 18.25
CA ALA A 102 17.69 4.68 18.79
C ALA A 102 17.29 5.40 20.09
N ALA A 103 16.03 5.83 20.23
CA ALA A 103 15.56 6.60 21.38
C ALA A 103 15.15 5.74 22.58
N ALA A 104 14.56 4.56 22.34
CA ALA A 104 13.93 3.74 23.37
C ALA A 104 14.47 2.30 23.45
N GLY A 105 15.39 1.92 22.56
CA GLY A 105 15.93 0.56 22.48
C GLY A 105 14.97 -0.46 21.88
N GLY A 106 15.44 -1.72 21.78
CA GLY A 106 14.66 -2.82 21.24
C GLY A 106 13.74 -3.44 22.29
N SER A 107 12.43 -3.23 22.16
CA SER A 107 11.42 -3.88 23.00
C SER A 107 10.07 -3.98 22.29
N ALA A 108 9.19 -4.88 22.75
CA ALA A 108 7.82 -4.98 22.24
C ALA A 108 7.02 -3.68 22.43
N TRP A 109 7.25 -2.97 23.55
CA TRP A 109 6.63 -1.67 23.81
C TRP A 109 7.11 -0.60 22.82
N ALA A 110 8.42 -0.50 22.60
CA ALA A 110 8.99 0.41 21.61
C ALA A 110 8.48 0.08 20.18
N ALA A 111 8.34 -1.21 19.84
CA ALA A 111 7.82 -1.63 18.55
C ALA A 111 6.35 -1.23 18.36
N ALA A 112 5.53 -1.33 19.41
CA ALA A 112 4.13 -0.86 19.38
C ALA A 112 4.04 0.66 19.18
N VAL A 113 4.92 1.44 19.84
CA VAL A 113 5.02 2.89 19.62
C VAL A 113 5.43 3.20 18.19
N ALA A 114 6.48 2.54 17.67
CA ALA A 114 6.94 2.73 16.29
C ALA A 114 5.84 2.39 15.27
N ALA A 115 5.06 1.34 15.52
CA ALA A 115 3.92 0.95 14.69
C ALA A 115 2.85 2.08 14.64
N GLY A 116 2.44 2.58 15.80
CA GLY A 116 1.44 3.64 15.91
C GLY A 116 1.89 4.95 15.24
N VAL A 117 3.14 5.37 15.48
CA VAL A 117 3.73 6.57 14.87
C VAL A 117 3.83 6.41 13.34
N THR A 118 4.26 5.24 12.86
CA THR A 118 4.33 4.94 11.42
C THR A 118 2.96 5.04 10.76
N LEU A 119 1.91 4.50 11.39
CA LEU A 119 0.55 4.59 10.89
C LEU A 119 0.10 6.06 10.81
N ALA A 120 0.32 6.84 11.86
CA ALA A 120 -0.03 8.26 11.90
C ALA A 120 0.68 9.06 10.80
N LEU A 121 1.99 8.86 10.63
CA LEU A 121 2.76 9.55 9.59
C LEU A 121 2.35 9.13 8.18
N ASN A 122 2.02 7.85 7.95
CA ASN A 122 1.50 7.40 6.66
C ASN A 122 0.14 8.03 6.33
N MET A 123 -0.72 8.25 7.34
CA MET A 123 -1.99 8.97 7.15
C MET A 123 -1.73 10.43 6.76
N VAL A 124 -0.85 11.13 7.50
CA VAL A 124 -0.49 12.53 7.24
C VAL A 124 0.18 12.70 5.87
N ALA A 125 1.10 11.80 5.51
CA ALA A 125 1.80 11.82 4.23
C ALA A 125 0.91 11.39 3.05
N ARG A 126 -0.34 10.98 3.30
CA ARG A 126 -1.26 10.40 2.30
C ARG A 126 -0.66 9.19 1.58
N THR A 127 0.07 8.37 2.33
CA THR A 127 0.73 7.14 1.86
C THR A 127 0.25 5.95 2.67
N PRO A 128 -1.07 5.66 2.68
CA PRO A 128 -1.59 4.52 3.43
C PRO A 128 -0.93 3.24 2.90
N HIS A 129 -0.19 2.55 3.76
CA HIS A 129 0.44 1.27 3.43
C HIS A 129 0.68 0.49 4.73
N SER A 130 -0.27 -0.37 5.09
CA SER A 130 -0.23 -1.08 6.36
C SER A 130 0.97 -2.02 6.51
N PRO A 131 1.55 -2.64 5.43
CA PRO A 131 2.79 -3.40 5.59
C PRO A 131 3.96 -2.57 6.12
N ALA A 132 4.01 -1.26 5.85
CA ALA A 132 5.06 -0.40 6.39
C ALA A 132 5.04 -0.31 7.92
N VAL A 133 3.87 -0.43 8.55
CA VAL A 133 3.74 -0.49 10.01
C VAL A 133 4.52 -1.70 10.55
N ALA A 134 4.44 -2.85 9.87
CA ALA A 134 5.20 -4.04 10.22
C ALA A 134 6.71 -3.88 9.95
N THR A 135 7.11 -3.07 8.96
CA THR A 135 8.54 -2.73 8.76
C THR A 135 9.11 -2.00 9.97
N ALA A 136 8.39 -1.03 10.53
CA ALA A 136 8.84 -0.32 11.73
C ALA A 136 9.00 -1.27 12.93
N VAL A 137 8.05 -2.18 13.11
CA VAL A 137 8.09 -3.22 14.15
C VAL A 137 9.32 -4.12 14.01
N ILE A 138 9.58 -4.64 12.81
CA ILE A 138 10.73 -5.52 12.57
C ILE A 138 12.03 -4.79 12.87
N ILE A 139 12.16 -3.53 12.47
CA ILE A 139 13.38 -2.76 12.75
C ILE A 139 13.61 -2.63 14.25
N VAL A 140 12.59 -2.28 15.03
CA VAL A 140 12.75 -2.15 16.48
C VAL A 140 13.08 -3.50 17.14
N LEU A 141 12.45 -4.59 16.69
CA LEU A 141 12.62 -5.90 17.31
C LEU A 141 13.89 -6.63 16.89
N GLN A 142 14.40 -6.38 15.68
CA GLN A 142 15.51 -7.15 15.10
C GLN A 142 16.77 -6.31 14.91
N ALA A 143 16.68 -4.99 15.08
CA ALA A 143 17.78 -4.04 14.93
C ALA A 143 18.70 -4.31 13.72
N PRO A 144 18.14 -4.48 12.49
CA PRO A 144 18.97 -4.71 11.32
C PRO A 144 19.87 -3.51 11.03
N ALA A 145 21.01 -3.74 10.38
CA ALA A 145 21.97 -2.68 10.09
C ALA A 145 21.37 -1.68 9.06
N PRO A 146 21.25 -0.37 9.37
CA PRO A 146 20.56 0.59 8.50
C PRO A 146 21.17 0.73 7.11
N ASP A 147 22.50 0.64 7.02
CA ASP A 147 23.30 0.76 5.80
C ASP A 147 22.99 -0.33 4.77
N ARG A 148 22.61 -1.52 5.23
CA ARG A 148 22.21 -2.64 4.35
C ARG A 148 20.71 -2.72 4.19
N PHE A 149 19.98 -2.58 5.28
CA PHE A 149 18.53 -2.80 5.29
C PHE A 149 17.77 -1.76 4.47
N VAL A 150 18.11 -0.46 4.59
CA VAL A 150 17.36 0.60 3.91
C VAL A 150 17.51 0.53 2.39
N PRO A 151 18.71 0.35 1.81
CA PRO A 151 18.85 0.15 0.36
C PRO A 151 18.12 -1.09 -0.16
N LEU A 152 18.19 -2.21 0.57
CA LEU A 152 17.51 -3.45 0.19
C LEU A 152 15.99 -3.32 0.27
N LEU A 153 15.47 -2.65 1.29
CA LEU A 153 14.06 -2.32 1.42
C LEU A 153 13.60 -1.45 0.24
N PHE A 154 14.33 -0.38 -0.06
CA PHE A 154 14.02 0.49 -1.19
C PHE A 154 14.02 -0.29 -2.52
N GLY A 155 15.10 -1.02 -2.82
CA GLY A 155 15.20 -1.83 -4.03
C GLY A 155 14.08 -2.86 -4.16
N SER A 156 13.70 -3.50 -3.04
CA SER A 156 12.59 -4.45 -3.01
C SER A 156 11.24 -3.77 -3.30
N THR A 157 10.96 -2.62 -2.67
CA THR A 157 9.70 -1.89 -2.93
C THR A 157 9.60 -1.42 -4.38
N VAL A 158 10.70 -0.96 -4.98
CA VAL A 158 10.77 -0.59 -6.39
C VAL A 158 10.52 -1.83 -7.27
N LEU A 159 11.14 -2.97 -6.96
CA LEU A 159 10.90 -4.23 -7.67
C LEU A 159 9.43 -4.61 -7.64
N LEU A 160 8.77 -4.56 -6.47
CA LEU A 160 7.34 -4.88 -6.35
C LEU A 160 6.46 -3.95 -7.22
N VAL A 161 6.77 -2.66 -7.26
CA VAL A 161 6.07 -1.69 -8.11
C VAL A 161 6.28 -2.02 -9.59
N LEU A 162 7.50 -2.35 -9.99
CA LEU A 162 7.84 -2.70 -11.38
C LEU A 162 7.15 -4.00 -11.82
N THR A 163 7.13 -5.03 -10.98
CA THR A 163 6.43 -6.28 -11.31
C THR A 163 4.92 -6.08 -11.38
N GLY A 164 4.34 -5.28 -10.47
CA GLY A 164 2.93 -4.91 -10.53
C GLY A 164 2.59 -4.15 -11.81
N PHE A 165 3.45 -3.20 -12.20
CA PHE A 165 3.32 -2.46 -13.45
C PHE A 165 3.39 -3.40 -14.66
N ALA A 166 4.43 -4.23 -14.75
CA ALA A 166 4.61 -5.19 -15.84
C ALA A 166 3.42 -6.17 -15.95
N ALA A 167 2.96 -6.72 -14.82
CA ALA A 167 1.81 -7.61 -14.78
C ALA A 167 0.53 -6.95 -15.31
N SER A 168 0.35 -5.64 -15.08
CA SER A 168 -0.79 -4.89 -15.62
C SER A 168 -0.71 -4.61 -17.12
N ARG A 169 0.49 -4.63 -17.72
CA ARG A 169 0.71 -4.40 -19.16
C ARG A 169 0.62 -5.67 -19.99
N VAL A 170 1.08 -6.79 -19.43
CA VAL A 170 1.06 -8.10 -20.11
C VAL A 170 -0.37 -8.66 -20.20
N ARG A 171 -1.24 -8.33 -19.24
CA ARG A 171 -2.57 -8.92 -19.13
C ARG A 171 -3.64 -8.07 -19.80
N ARG A 172 -4.28 -8.61 -20.85
CA ARG A 172 -5.50 -8.03 -21.42
C ARG A 172 -6.64 -8.13 -20.39
N GLY A 173 -7.25 -7.00 -20.05
CA GLY A 173 -8.39 -6.93 -19.13
C GLY A 173 -8.05 -6.89 -17.64
N ALA A 174 -6.76 -6.95 -17.26
CA ALA A 174 -6.38 -6.68 -15.87
C ALA A 174 -6.55 -5.19 -15.54
N PRO A 175 -6.87 -4.83 -14.28
CA PRO A 175 -6.85 -3.44 -13.85
C PRO A 175 -5.47 -2.82 -14.11
N ARG A 176 -5.44 -1.59 -14.61
CA ARG A 176 -4.20 -0.87 -14.86
C ARG A 176 -3.55 -0.53 -13.53
N TYR A 177 -2.27 -0.88 -13.41
CA TYR A 177 -1.44 -0.50 -12.27
C TYR A 177 -0.29 0.40 -12.75
N PRO A 178 -0.04 1.51 -12.06
CA PRO A 178 -0.83 2.04 -10.95
C PRO A 178 -2.15 2.67 -11.39
N ALA A 179 -3.10 2.77 -10.46
CA ALA A 179 -4.33 3.54 -10.62
C ALA A 179 -4.06 5.05 -10.49
N TYR A 180 -3.13 5.43 -9.60
CA TYR A 180 -2.59 6.79 -9.48
C TYR A 180 -1.18 6.76 -8.89
N TRP A 181 -0.41 7.83 -9.14
CA TRP A 181 0.96 7.95 -8.64
C TRP A 181 1.08 8.84 -7.41
N TRP A 182 0.23 9.87 -7.25
CA TRP A 182 0.39 10.93 -6.24
C TRP A 182 -0.90 11.24 -5.51
#